data_AF-A0A075J211-F1
#
_entry.id   AF-A0A075J211-F1
#
_cell.length_a   1.000
_cell.length_b   1.000
_cell.length_c   1.000
_cell.angle_alpha   90.00
_cell.angle_beta   90.00
_cell.angle_gamma   90.00
#
_symmetry.space_group_name_H-M   'P 1'
#
loop_
_entity.id
_entity.type
_entity.pdbx_description
1 polymer ?
#
loop_
_entity_poly.entity_id
_entity_poly.type
_entity_poly.pdbx_seq_one_letter_code
_entity_poly.pdbx_strand_id
1 'polypeptide(L)'
;MKPKTVADPIVEFYTNHPYPPPLEDLDRVRDMWQDENVHRAEYHLLWPHREYRADFDVLVAGCGTWQAAKFALCHPKARVVAIDISTTSLHHTEALKKKYDLSNLETRQLAIENVGDLDRSFDHVISTGVLHHLVDPDAGLRALGSVLNDEGVLYLMLYAPYGRTGVSMLQDYCRRLGVGTTAEEINDLIVSLKDLSQYHPLVLMMRGSRDGLDANNLVDALLNPRDRTYSVPQLYDFVERNDLKFARWYWQAPYLSQCGAISETPHAPRLAALSERDQYTQMELWRGLMTNHDFLVYRNDGKNEVRINFDGEQYVRYVPIRRAWTMCVQDQLPPGAAGVLVNQTHLFNDLFVPVNEQEKQVYEAIDGRRNIAEIVETVKYSSPFARDFFEKLWRYDQVVFNLSRE
;
A
#
# COMPACT_ATOMS: atom_id res chain seq x y z
N MET A 1 -8.62 -37.48 26.34
CA MET A 1 -8.06 -36.12 26.50
C MET A 1 -8.08 -35.45 25.14
N LYS A 2 -8.91 -34.44 24.93
CA LYS A 2 -8.73 -33.57 23.75
C LYS A 2 -7.33 -32.95 23.88
N PRO A 3 -6.48 -32.96 22.85
CA PRO A 3 -5.19 -32.28 22.93
C PRO A 3 -5.46 -30.83 23.34
N LYS A 4 -4.75 -30.34 24.36
CA LYS A 4 -4.73 -28.90 24.66
C LYS A 4 -4.27 -28.23 23.38
N THR A 5 -5.17 -27.53 22.70
CA THR A 5 -4.81 -26.61 21.63
C THR A 5 -3.81 -25.64 22.24
N VAL A 6 -2.54 -25.77 21.82
CA VAL A 6 -1.50 -24.79 22.15
C VAL A 6 -1.99 -23.49 21.53
N ALA A 7 -2.11 -22.44 22.33
CA ALA A 7 -2.51 -21.12 21.84
C ALA A 7 -1.51 -20.66 20.77
N ASP A 8 -1.99 -20.10 19.67
CA ASP A 8 -1.10 -19.59 18.63
C ASP A 8 -0.22 -18.46 19.22
N PRO A 9 1.12 -18.58 19.20
CA PRO A 9 2.02 -17.57 19.77
C PRO A 9 1.82 -16.18 19.18
N ILE A 10 1.26 -16.06 17.96
CA ILE A 10 0.99 -14.76 17.35
C ILE A 10 -0.11 -13.98 18.11
N VAL A 11 -1.07 -14.71 18.71
CA VAL A 11 -2.16 -14.10 19.50
C VAL A 11 -1.59 -13.47 20.76
N GLU A 12 -0.75 -14.22 21.48
CA GLU A 12 -0.08 -13.73 22.69
C GLU A 12 0.86 -12.56 22.35
N PHE A 13 1.62 -12.68 21.26
CA PHE A 13 2.52 -11.63 20.79
C PHE A 13 1.81 -10.29 20.56
N TYR A 14 0.75 -10.26 19.74
CA TYR A 14 0.00 -9.02 19.47
C TYR A 14 -0.93 -8.58 20.61
N THR A 15 -1.17 -9.43 21.60
CA THR A 15 -1.83 -9.02 22.85
C THR A 15 -0.89 -8.21 23.73
N ASN A 16 0.38 -8.65 23.82
CA ASN A 16 1.42 -8.01 24.64
C ASN A 16 2.12 -6.84 23.94
N HIS A 17 2.18 -6.88 22.60
CA HIS A 17 2.83 -5.89 21.75
C HIS A 17 1.85 -5.47 20.64
N PRO A 18 0.80 -4.70 20.98
CA PRO A 18 -0.22 -4.31 20.02
C PRO A 18 0.39 -3.46 18.89
N TYR A 19 0.07 -3.82 17.64
CA TYR A 19 0.63 -3.21 16.45
C TYR A 19 -0.48 -2.86 15.42
N PRO A 20 -0.35 -1.77 14.63
CA PRO A 20 0.63 -0.69 14.77
C PRO A 20 0.60 -0.04 16.16
N PRO A 21 1.60 0.75 16.56
CA PRO A 21 1.60 1.38 17.88
C PRO A 21 0.31 2.20 18.06
N PRO A 22 -0.39 2.07 19.20
CA PRO A 22 -1.61 2.83 19.46
C PRO A 22 -1.41 4.34 19.27
N LEU A 23 -2.41 5.00 18.68
CA LEU A 23 -2.45 6.45 18.54
C LEU A 23 -3.40 7.07 19.54
N GLU A 24 -3.06 8.26 20.04
CA GLU A 24 -3.95 9.05 20.91
C GLU A 24 -5.09 9.69 20.12
N ASP A 25 -4.84 10.11 18.88
CA ASP A 25 -5.77 10.82 18.01
C ASP A 25 -5.52 10.52 16.52
N LEU A 26 -6.48 10.93 15.69
CA LEU A 26 -6.48 10.79 14.23
C LEU A 26 -6.69 12.15 13.53
N ASP A 27 -6.50 13.27 14.25
CA ASP A 27 -6.88 14.60 13.78
C ASP A 27 -6.09 15.01 12.53
N ARG A 28 -4.78 14.76 12.55
CA ARG A 28 -3.91 15.01 11.40
C ARG A 28 -4.40 14.27 10.15
N VAL A 29 -4.80 13.00 10.28
CA VAL A 29 -5.29 12.23 9.13
C VAL A 29 -6.65 12.76 8.68
N ARG A 30 -7.57 13.04 9.60
CA ARG A 30 -8.87 13.64 9.26
C ARG A 30 -8.71 14.88 8.39
N ASP A 31 -7.80 15.78 8.78
CA ASP A 31 -7.61 17.05 8.09
C ASP A 31 -7.03 16.86 6.67
N MET A 32 -6.15 15.87 6.49
CA MET A 32 -5.59 15.51 5.18
C MET A 32 -6.63 14.92 4.22
N TRP A 33 -7.73 14.38 4.73
CA TRP A 33 -8.79 13.73 3.95
C TRP A 33 -10.03 14.62 3.77
N GLN A 34 -9.95 15.92 4.05
CA GLN A 34 -11.06 16.86 3.79
C GLN A 34 -11.25 17.18 2.30
N ASP A 35 -10.23 17.00 1.48
CA ASP A 35 -10.31 17.24 0.04
C ASP A 35 -11.04 16.09 -0.67
N GLU A 36 -12.15 16.40 -1.34
CA GLU A 36 -12.95 15.45 -2.12
C GLU A 36 -12.12 14.72 -3.19
N ASN A 37 -11.12 15.38 -3.77
CA ASN A 37 -10.24 14.76 -4.75
C ASN A 37 -9.38 13.65 -4.16
N VAL A 38 -9.07 13.66 -2.85
CA VAL A 38 -8.40 12.54 -2.17
C VAL A 38 -9.28 11.30 -2.26
N HIS A 39 -10.56 11.40 -1.86
CA HIS A 39 -11.48 10.26 -1.90
C HIS A 39 -11.70 9.75 -3.32
N ARG A 40 -11.84 10.66 -4.29
CA ARG A 40 -12.03 10.28 -5.69
C ARG A 40 -10.78 9.62 -6.27
N ALA A 41 -9.60 10.11 -5.95
CA ALA A 41 -8.34 9.51 -6.38
C ALA A 41 -8.16 8.11 -5.78
N GLU A 42 -8.50 7.91 -4.51
CA GLU A 42 -8.46 6.60 -3.87
C GLU A 42 -9.49 5.64 -4.46
N TYR A 43 -10.72 6.10 -4.66
CA TYR A 43 -11.77 5.29 -5.26
C TYR A 43 -11.42 4.84 -6.68
N HIS A 44 -10.96 5.75 -7.54
CA HIS A 44 -10.61 5.42 -8.93
C HIS A 44 -9.26 4.71 -9.07
N LEU A 45 -8.45 4.61 -7.99
CA LEU A 45 -7.34 3.68 -7.93
C LEU A 45 -7.87 2.23 -7.85
N LEU A 46 -8.93 2.00 -7.07
CA LEU A 46 -9.57 0.70 -6.88
C LEU A 46 -10.51 0.34 -8.04
N TRP A 47 -11.32 1.29 -8.50
CA TRP A 47 -12.33 1.11 -9.54
C TRP A 47 -12.26 2.23 -10.59
N PRO A 48 -11.31 2.17 -11.53
CA PRO A 48 -11.14 3.23 -12.52
C PRO A 48 -12.38 3.41 -13.42
N HIS A 49 -13.12 2.33 -13.69
CA HIS A 49 -14.25 2.30 -14.61
C HIS A 49 -15.62 2.57 -13.97
N ARG A 50 -15.71 2.65 -12.64
CA ARG A 50 -16.98 2.85 -11.93
C ARG A 50 -17.19 4.32 -11.61
N GLU A 51 -18.44 4.77 -11.65
CA GLU A 51 -18.79 6.08 -11.12
C GLU A 51 -18.41 6.15 -9.63
N TYR A 52 -17.93 7.32 -9.21
CA TYR A 52 -17.55 7.54 -7.82
C TYR A 52 -18.76 7.42 -6.90
N ARG A 53 -18.62 6.59 -5.86
CA ARG A 53 -19.55 6.55 -4.73
C ARG A 53 -18.78 6.51 -3.42
N ALA A 54 -19.35 7.13 -2.40
CA ALA A 54 -18.73 7.20 -1.08
C ALA A 54 -19.27 6.14 -0.10
N ASP A 55 -20.36 5.46 -0.46
CA ASP A 55 -21.10 4.49 0.34
C ASP A 55 -20.83 3.06 -0.14
N PHE A 56 -19.75 2.47 0.34
CA PHE A 56 -19.36 1.10 0.02
C PHE A 56 -19.06 0.29 1.29
N ASP A 57 -19.20 -1.03 1.20
CA ASP A 57 -18.95 -1.95 2.31
C ASP A 57 -17.46 -2.31 2.37
N VAL A 58 -16.86 -2.14 3.54
CA VAL A 58 -15.42 -2.33 3.77
C VAL A 58 -15.18 -3.31 4.90
N LEU A 59 -14.30 -4.27 4.66
CA LEU A 59 -13.71 -5.10 5.70
C LEU A 59 -12.25 -4.68 5.92
N VAL A 60 -11.88 -4.38 7.17
CA VAL A 60 -10.49 -4.23 7.59
C VAL A 60 -10.13 -5.46 8.41
N ALA A 61 -9.38 -6.38 7.80
CA ALA A 61 -9.01 -7.67 8.37
C ALA A 61 -7.62 -7.63 9.02
N GLY A 62 -7.57 -7.91 10.32
CA GLY A 62 -6.40 -7.62 11.17
C GLY A 62 -6.24 -6.12 11.34
N CYS A 63 -7.25 -5.47 11.90
CA CYS A 63 -7.34 -4.01 11.94
C CYS A 63 -6.29 -3.33 12.84
N GLY A 64 -5.63 -4.08 13.72
CA GLY A 64 -4.69 -3.55 14.68
C GLY A 64 -5.34 -2.51 15.60
N THR A 65 -4.55 -1.54 16.02
CA THR A 65 -4.93 -0.59 17.07
C THR A 65 -5.68 0.63 16.58
N TRP A 66 -5.59 0.98 15.29
CA TRP A 66 -6.22 2.21 14.75
C TRP A 66 -6.61 2.20 13.27
N GLN A 67 -6.21 1.21 12.46
CA GLN A 67 -6.38 1.31 11.00
C GLN A 67 -7.86 1.40 10.58
N ALA A 68 -8.73 0.62 11.21
CA ALA A 68 -10.15 0.67 10.92
C ALA A 68 -10.81 1.98 11.38
N ALA A 69 -10.44 2.50 12.56
CA ALA A 69 -10.92 3.80 13.03
C ALA A 69 -10.48 4.93 12.09
N LYS A 70 -9.22 4.90 11.62
CA LYS A 70 -8.72 5.82 10.61
C LYS A 70 -9.55 5.73 9.32
N PHE A 71 -9.76 4.53 8.79
CA PHE A 71 -10.50 4.35 7.55
C PHE A 71 -11.94 4.88 7.68
N ALA A 72 -12.64 4.52 8.76
CA ALA A 72 -14.01 4.92 9.03
C ALA A 72 -14.16 6.44 9.22
N LEU A 73 -13.20 7.09 9.90
CA LEU A 73 -13.14 8.54 10.06
C LEU A 73 -12.94 9.26 8.73
N CYS A 74 -12.05 8.75 7.88
CA CYS A 74 -11.81 9.30 6.55
C CYS A 74 -12.97 9.02 5.58
N HIS A 75 -13.76 7.96 5.77
CA HIS A 75 -14.85 7.59 4.88
C HIS A 75 -16.19 7.52 5.63
N PRO A 76 -16.76 8.66 6.05
CA PRO A 76 -17.93 8.69 6.93
C PRO A 76 -19.20 8.08 6.30
N LYS A 77 -19.23 7.90 4.97
CA LYS A 77 -20.34 7.27 4.24
C LYS A 77 -20.13 5.76 3.99
N ALA A 78 -18.91 5.25 4.15
CA ALA A 78 -18.62 3.83 4.01
C ALA A 78 -19.09 3.06 5.24
N ARG A 79 -19.44 1.78 5.08
CA ARG A 79 -19.81 0.88 6.17
C ARG A 79 -18.63 -0.03 6.46
N VAL A 80 -18.00 0.14 7.62
CA VAL A 80 -16.74 -0.52 7.95
C VAL A 80 -16.97 -1.62 8.98
N VAL A 81 -16.51 -2.83 8.66
CA VAL A 81 -16.36 -3.93 9.62
C VAL A 81 -14.87 -4.13 9.84
N ALA A 82 -14.46 -4.24 11.10
CA ALA A 82 -13.09 -4.47 11.50
C ALA A 82 -12.99 -5.77 12.28
N ILE A 83 -12.05 -6.63 11.89
CA ILE A 83 -11.78 -7.87 12.62
C ILE A 83 -10.34 -7.91 13.10
N ASP A 84 -10.13 -8.45 14.29
CA ASP A 84 -8.79 -8.73 14.82
C ASP A 84 -8.85 -9.91 15.81
N ILE A 85 -7.73 -10.59 15.99
CA ILE A 85 -7.58 -11.67 16.97
C ILE A 85 -7.27 -11.11 18.38
N SER A 86 -6.60 -9.96 18.45
CA SER A 86 -6.16 -9.31 19.69
C SER A 86 -7.26 -8.43 20.26
N THR A 87 -7.77 -8.80 21.44
CA THR A 87 -8.71 -7.95 22.19
C THR A 87 -8.09 -6.61 22.57
N THR A 88 -6.79 -6.57 22.87
CA THR A 88 -6.05 -5.33 23.14
C THR A 88 -6.09 -4.38 21.95
N SER A 89 -5.82 -4.88 20.74
CA SER A 89 -5.90 -4.08 19.50
C SER A 89 -7.31 -3.53 19.28
N LEU A 90 -8.33 -4.37 19.47
CA LEU A 90 -9.74 -3.96 19.36
C LEU A 90 -10.12 -2.91 20.39
N HIS A 91 -9.63 -2.99 21.64
CA HIS A 91 -9.88 -1.96 22.64
C HIS A 91 -9.35 -0.59 22.24
N HIS A 92 -8.15 -0.52 21.62
CA HIS A 92 -7.62 0.74 21.09
C HIS A 92 -8.48 1.28 19.93
N THR A 93 -8.89 0.40 19.00
CA THR A 93 -9.78 0.77 17.90
C THR A 93 -11.14 1.27 18.42
N GLU A 94 -11.72 0.60 19.42
CA GLU A 94 -12.99 1.01 20.06
C GLU A 94 -12.86 2.33 20.84
N ALA A 95 -11.70 2.59 21.46
CA ALA A 95 -11.44 3.87 22.10
C ALA A 95 -11.45 5.03 21.09
N LEU A 96 -10.81 4.84 19.93
CA LEU A 96 -10.84 5.81 18.83
C LEU A 96 -12.25 5.95 18.23
N LYS A 97 -12.95 4.83 18.01
CA LYS A 97 -14.35 4.82 17.56
C LYS A 97 -15.25 5.66 18.46
N LYS A 98 -15.11 5.51 19.79
CA LYS A 98 -15.84 6.32 20.77
C LYS A 98 -15.41 7.79 20.76
N LYS A 99 -14.10 8.07 20.66
CA LYS A 99 -13.57 9.44 20.65
C LYS A 99 -14.07 10.26 19.45
N TYR A 100 -14.24 9.61 18.30
CA TYR A 100 -14.64 10.24 17.04
C TYR A 100 -16.10 9.98 16.63
N ASP A 101 -16.91 9.41 17.52
CA ASP A 101 -18.32 9.06 17.26
C ASP A 101 -18.54 8.29 15.94
N LEU A 102 -17.67 7.30 15.67
CA LEU A 102 -17.66 6.53 14.43
C LEU A 102 -18.80 5.50 14.39
N SER A 103 -20.00 5.97 14.10
CA SER A 103 -21.22 5.15 13.96
C SER A 103 -21.17 4.19 12.75
N ASN A 104 -20.27 4.42 11.82
CA ASN A 104 -20.07 3.62 10.61
C ASN A 104 -19.04 2.48 10.78
N LEU A 105 -18.52 2.26 12.00
CA LEU A 105 -17.52 1.24 12.31
C LEU A 105 -18.07 0.17 13.26
N GLU A 106 -18.10 -1.08 12.79
CA GLU A 106 -18.35 -2.27 13.60
C GLU A 106 -17.03 -2.99 13.86
N THR A 107 -16.78 -3.44 15.10
CA THR A 107 -15.60 -4.26 15.43
C THR A 107 -16.04 -5.65 15.90
N ARG A 108 -15.26 -6.68 15.56
CA ARG A 108 -15.48 -8.07 15.96
C ARG A 108 -14.14 -8.73 16.28
N GLN A 109 -14.09 -9.47 17.38
CA GLN A 109 -12.98 -10.39 17.59
C GLN A 109 -13.19 -11.63 16.74
N LEU A 110 -12.40 -11.76 15.67
CA LEU A 110 -12.54 -12.82 14.68
C LEU A 110 -11.21 -13.07 13.97
N ALA A 111 -10.83 -14.34 13.86
CA ALA A 111 -9.70 -14.75 13.03
C ALA A 111 -10.06 -14.65 11.55
N ILE A 112 -9.08 -14.32 10.69
CA ILE A 112 -9.31 -14.14 9.25
C ILE A 112 -9.89 -15.41 8.61
N GLU A 113 -9.43 -16.58 9.05
CA GLU A 113 -9.89 -17.88 8.57
C GLU A 113 -11.40 -18.11 8.81
N ASN A 114 -11.98 -17.38 9.78
CA ASN A 114 -13.40 -17.46 10.15
C ASN A 114 -14.21 -16.26 9.64
N VAL A 115 -13.66 -15.43 8.74
CA VAL A 115 -14.34 -14.24 8.21
C VAL A 115 -15.72 -14.53 7.59
N GLY A 116 -15.94 -15.75 7.11
CA GLY A 116 -17.24 -16.21 6.61
C GLY A 116 -18.36 -16.17 7.66
N ASP A 117 -18.03 -16.23 8.95
CA ASP A 117 -18.99 -16.13 10.05
C ASP A 117 -19.66 -14.74 10.12
N LEU A 118 -19.13 -13.73 9.41
CA LEU A 118 -19.76 -12.42 9.29
C LEU A 118 -21.04 -12.47 8.42
N ASP A 119 -21.22 -13.50 7.59
CA ASP A 119 -22.34 -13.67 6.64
C ASP A 119 -22.60 -12.40 5.80
N ARG A 120 -21.51 -11.80 5.32
CA ARG A 120 -21.49 -10.54 4.57
C ARG A 120 -20.49 -10.59 3.44
N SER A 121 -20.75 -9.80 2.41
CA SER A 121 -19.83 -9.55 1.31
C SER A 121 -19.44 -8.08 1.25
N PHE A 122 -18.24 -7.79 0.77
CA PHE A 122 -17.61 -6.48 0.84
C PHE A 122 -17.18 -6.01 -0.54
N ASP A 123 -17.32 -4.70 -0.77
CA ASP A 123 -16.78 -4.04 -1.95
C ASP A 123 -15.26 -3.93 -1.83
N HIS A 124 -14.77 -3.61 -0.64
CA HIS A 124 -13.34 -3.47 -0.39
C HIS A 124 -12.92 -4.27 0.82
N VAL A 125 -11.85 -5.05 0.68
CA VAL A 125 -11.23 -5.76 1.81
C VAL A 125 -9.79 -5.29 1.93
N ILE A 126 -9.38 -4.89 3.13
CA ILE A 126 -8.03 -4.41 3.44
C ILE A 126 -7.39 -5.40 4.41
N SER A 127 -6.21 -5.92 4.07
CA SER A 127 -5.41 -6.77 4.95
C SER A 127 -3.93 -6.45 4.78
N THR A 128 -3.42 -5.60 5.65
CA THR A 128 -2.03 -5.10 5.60
C THR A 128 -1.23 -5.59 6.79
N GLY A 129 -0.11 -6.30 6.58
CA GLY A 129 0.71 -6.74 7.72
C GLY A 129 0.12 -7.93 8.48
N VAL A 130 -0.63 -8.82 7.81
CA VAL A 130 -1.37 -9.89 8.50
C VAL A 130 -1.14 -11.28 7.91
N LEU A 131 -1.42 -11.47 6.61
CA LEU A 131 -1.41 -12.80 5.98
C LEU A 131 -0.08 -13.55 6.15
N HIS A 132 1.05 -12.83 6.14
CA HIS A 132 2.38 -13.41 6.32
C HIS A 132 2.70 -13.86 7.75
N HIS A 133 1.82 -13.58 8.71
CA HIS A 133 1.90 -14.04 10.10
C HIS A 133 0.98 -15.23 10.40
N LEU A 134 0.16 -15.67 9.44
CA LEU A 134 -0.74 -16.80 9.61
C LEU A 134 0.00 -18.13 9.56
N VAL A 135 -0.55 -19.14 10.26
CA VAL A 135 -0.08 -20.53 10.13
C VAL A 135 -0.21 -20.98 8.68
N ASP A 136 -1.39 -20.77 8.11
CA ASP A 136 -1.77 -21.04 6.73
C ASP A 136 -2.24 -19.75 6.02
N PRO A 137 -1.31 -19.00 5.40
CA PRO A 137 -1.62 -17.78 4.66
C PRO A 137 -2.59 -18.02 3.49
N ASP A 138 -2.58 -19.23 2.90
CA ASP A 138 -3.44 -19.57 1.78
C ASP A 138 -4.90 -19.73 2.24
N ALA A 139 -5.12 -20.38 3.38
CA ALA A 139 -6.43 -20.43 4.00
C ALA A 139 -6.96 -19.02 4.32
N GLY A 140 -6.10 -18.15 4.86
CA GLY A 140 -6.46 -16.76 5.13
C GLY A 140 -6.81 -15.98 3.87
N LEU A 141 -5.99 -16.08 2.81
CA LEU A 141 -6.24 -15.37 1.56
C LEU A 141 -7.53 -15.86 0.87
N ARG A 142 -7.79 -17.17 0.83
CA ARG A 142 -9.06 -17.72 0.30
C ARG A 142 -10.26 -17.25 1.11
N ALA A 143 -10.14 -17.18 2.43
CA ALA A 143 -11.20 -16.70 3.31
C ALA A 143 -11.54 -15.23 3.02
N LEU A 144 -10.53 -14.36 2.86
CA LEU A 144 -10.75 -12.97 2.44
C LEU A 144 -11.34 -12.87 1.03
N GLY A 145 -10.90 -13.70 0.10
CA GLY A 145 -11.43 -13.75 -1.26
C GLY A 145 -12.91 -14.17 -1.33
N SER A 146 -13.35 -15.06 -0.45
CA SER A 146 -14.73 -15.59 -0.45
C SER A 146 -15.79 -14.56 -0.04
N VAL A 147 -15.39 -13.52 0.70
CA VAL A 147 -16.27 -12.43 1.13
C VAL A 147 -16.18 -11.20 0.23
N LEU A 148 -15.46 -11.26 -0.90
CA LEU A 148 -15.48 -10.19 -1.91
C LEU A 148 -16.75 -10.26 -2.76
N ASN A 149 -17.38 -9.10 -2.98
CA ASN A 149 -18.37 -8.91 -4.04
C ASN A 149 -17.75 -9.20 -5.44
N ASP A 150 -18.59 -9.41 -6.46
CA ASP A 150 -18.15 -9.70 -7.85
C ASP A 150 -17.18 -8.65 -8.43
N GLU A 151 -17.40 -7.39 -8.08
CA GLU A 151 -16.56 -6.25 -8.46
C GLU A 151 -15.69 -5.76 -7.28
N GLY A 152 -15.55 -6.60 -6.25
CA GLY A 152 -14.80 -6.28 -5.04
C GLY A 152 -13.29 -6.21 -5.27
N VAL A 153 -12.61 -5.44 -4.43
CA VAL A 153 -11.15 -5.24 -4.47
C VAL A 153 -10.53 -5.56 -3.13
N LEU A 154 -9.52 -6.41 -3.14
CA LEU A 154 -8.70 -6.75 -1.99
C LEU A 154 -7.39 -5.95 -2.07
N TYR A 155 -7.13 -5.09 -1.07
CA TYR A 155 -5.84 -4.43 -0.88
C TYR A 155 -5.02 -5.21 0.15
N LEU A 156 -3.85 -5.68 -0.29
CA LEU A 156 -2.93 -6.46 0.51
C LEU A 156 -1.60 -5.73 0.69
N MET A 157 -1.01 -5.89 1.87
CA MET A 157 0.40 -5.59 2.12
C MET A 157 1.12 -6.80 2.68
N LEU A 158 2.17 -7.25 1.98
CA LEU A 158 3.04 -8.37 2.37
C LEU A 158 4.49 -7.91 2.50
N TYR A 159 5.26 -8.55 3.40
CA TYR A 159 6.68 -8.27 3.53
C TYR A 159 7.48 -8.73 2.31
N ALA A 160 8.34 -7.83 1.80
CA ALA A 160 9.28 -8.09 0.72
C ALA A 160 10.63 -8.58 1.29
N PRO A 161 11.33 -9.52 0.62
CA PRO A 161 12.53 -10.14 1.17
C PRO A 161 13.74 -9.20 1.18
N TYR A 162 13.98 -8.47 0.08
CA TYR A 162 15.27 -7.83 -0.15
C TYR A 162 15.48 -6.59 0.73
N GLY A 163 14.51 -5.68 0.80
CA GLY A 163 14.61 -4.50 1.68
C GLY A 163 14.60 -4.87 3.17
N ARG A 164 14.12 -6.07 3.51
CA ARG A 164 14.11 -6.61 4.88
C ARG A 164 15.31 -7.50 5.21
N THR A 165 16.32 -7.59 4.35
CA THR A 165 17.51 -8.44 4.61
C THR A 165 18.10 -8.20 6.01
N GLY A 166 18.23 -6.94 6.43
CA GLY A 166 18.73 -6.60 7.77
C GLY A 166 17.84 -7.05 8.92
N VAL A 167 16.52 -7.06 8.70
CA VAL A 167 15.53 -7.60 9.65
C VAL A 167 15.70 -9.10 9.76
N SER A 168 15.73 -9.84 8.64
CA SER A 168 15.90 -11.29 8.64
C SER A 168 17.20 -11.74 9.33
N MET A 169 18.30 -11.01 9.11
CA MET A 169 19.58 -11.27 9.80
C MET A 169 19.44 -11.16 11.32
N LEU A 170 18.74 -10.13 11.80
CA LEU A 170 18.60 -9.87 13.22
C LEU A 170 17.53 -10.72 13.89
N GLN A 171 16.50 -11.14 13.16
CA GLN A 171 15.59 -12.18 13.62
C GLN A 171 16.32 -13.50 13.84
N ASP A 172 17.18 -13.93 12.91
CA ASP A 172 17.99 -15.15 13.08
C ASP A 172 18.97 -15.02 14.25
N TYR A 173 19.61 -13.86 14.41
CA TYR A 173 20.42 -13.54 15.58
C TYR A 173 19.63 -13.70 16.90
N CYS A 174 18.46 -13.06 17.01
CA CYS A 174 17.62 -13.12 18.21
C CYS A 174 17.18 -14.56 18.51
N ARG A 175 16.70 -15.30 17.50
CA ARG A 175 16.26 -16.71 17.63
C ARG A 175 17.40 -17.62 18.10
N ARG A 176 18.62 -17.44 17.58
CA ARG A 176 19.80 -18.24 17.97
C ARG A 176 20.30 -17.94 19.37
N LEU A 177 20.24 -16.67 19.77
CA LEU A 177 20.67 -16.23 21.09
C LEU A 177 19.59 -16.48 22.16
N GLY A 178 18.35 -16.76 21.74
CA GLY A 178 17.22 -16.97 22.64
C GLY A 178 16.66 -15.67 23.21
N VAL A 179 16.80 -14.55 22.49
CA VAL A 179 16.22 -13.26 22.90
C VAL A 179 14.70 -13.36 22.82
N GLY A 180 14.04 -13.29 23.98
CA GLY A 180 12.59 -13.28 24.10
C GLY A 180 11.98 -11.89 23.97
N THR A 181 10.71 -11.80 24.36
CA THR A 181 9.88 -10.59 24.27
C THR A 181 9.61 -9.95 25.64
N THR A 182 10.38 -10.29 26.68
CA THR A 182 10.26 -9.58 27.96
C THR A 182 10.76 -8.15 27.82
N ALA A 183 10.27 -7.24 28.68
CA ALA A 183 10.68 -5.84 28.64
C ALA A 183 12.20 -5.67 28.86
N GLU A 184 12.83 -6.52 29.68
CA GLU A 184 14.28 -6.53 29.90
C GLU A 184 15.02 -6.93 28.63
N GLU A 185 14.66 -8.07 28.01
CA GLU A 185 15.30 -8.55 26.78
C GLU A 185 15.12 -7.59 25.59
N ILE A 186 13.95 -6.96 25.47
CA ILE A 186 13.69 -5.94 24.44
C ILE A 186 14.61 -4.73 24.65
N ASN A 187 14.75 -4.27 25.89
CA ASN A 187 15.64 -3.15 26.21
C ASN A 187 17.11 -3.49 25.92
N ASP A 188 17.56 -4.69 26.31
CA ASP A 188 18.91 -5.17 26.05
C ASP A 188 19.20 -5.29 24.54
N LEU A 189 18.21 -5.77 23.77
CA LEU A 189 18.30 -5.80 22.32
C LEU A 189 18.44 -4.37 21.78
N ILE A 190 17.56 -3.44 22.16
CA ILE A 190 17.64 -2.04 21.69
C ILE A 190 18.99 -1.40 22.02
N VAL A 191 19.53 -1.64 23.21
CA VAL A 191 20.86 -1.17 23.61
C VAL A 191 21.92 -1.76 22.68
N SER A 192 21.88 -3.07 22.43
CA SER A 192 22.81 -3.76 21.54
C SER A 192 22.74 -3.25 20.09
N LEU A 193 21.54 -2.91 19.60
CA LEU A 193 21.34 -2.40 18.23
C LEU A 193 21.98 -1.03 18.01
N LYS A 194 22.19 -0.24 19.08
CA LYS A 194 22.89 1.05 18.97
C LYS A 194 24.35 0.88 18.55
N ASP A 195 24.96 -0.27 18.80
CA ASP A 195 26.35 -0.58 18.46
C ASP A 195 26.53 -1.21 17.07
N LEU A 196 25.43 -1.44 16.32
CA LEU A 196 25.53 -1.96 14.96
C LEU A 196 26.40 -1.06 14.07
N SER A 197 27.15 -1.66 13.15
CA SER A 197 27.87 -0.90 12.12
C SER A 197 26.90 -0.04 11.30
N GLN A 198 27.32 1.17 10.91
CA GLN A 198 26.53 2.02 10.00
C GLN A 198 26.28 1.37 8.62
N TYR A 199 27.10 0.38 8.27
CA TYR A 199 26.98 -0.40 7.04
C TYR A 199 26.11 -1.66 7.20
N HIS A 200 25.57 -1.92 8.40
CA HIS A 200 24.69 -3.06 8.60
C HIS A 200 23.41 -2.87 7.77
N PRO A 201 22.90 -3.90 7.06
CA PRO A 201 21.71 -3.76 6.21
C PRO A 201 20.48 -3.22 6.94
N LEU A 202 20.33 -3.53 8.24
CA LEU A 202 19.25 -2.97 9.08
C LEU A 202 19.35 -1.43 9.17
N VAL A 203 20.55 -0.88 9.36
CA VAL A 203 20.78 0.56 9.47
C VAL A 203 20.54 1.26 8.13
N LEU A 204 20.89 0.60 7.01
CA LEU A 204 20.58 1.09 5.67
C LEU A 204 19.08 1.16 5.41
N MET A 205 18.31 0.15 5.84
CA MET A 205 16.84 0.16 5.81
C MET A 205 16.26 1.35 6.59
N MET A 206 16.89 1.73 7.70
CA MET A 206 16.52 2.89 8.52
C MET A 206 17.09 4.23 8.00
N ARG A 207 17.56 4.27 6.74
CA ARG A 207 18.15 5.44 6.09
C ARG A 207 19.33 6.04 6.85
N GLY A 208 20.11 5.21 7.53
CA GLY A 208 21.31 5.62 8.26
C GLY A 208 21.05 6.29 9.61
N SER A 209 19.80 6.54 10.01
CA SER A 209 19.49 7.10 11.32
C SER A 209 19.25 5.99 12.35
N ARG A 210 19.98 6.07 13.47
CA ARG A 210 19.75 5.23 14.67
C ARG A 210 18.80 5.92 15.66
N ASP A 211 18.53 7.21 15.46
CA ASP A 211 17.73 8.05 16.37
C ASP A 211 16.22 7.72 16.30
N GLY A 212 15.81 6.94 15.30
CA GLY A 212 14.44 6.47 15.08
C GLY A 212 14.18 5.01 15.42
N LEU A 213 15.03 4.37 16.26
CA LEU A 213 14.80 3.03 16.79
C LEU A 213 13.58 3.02 17.73
N ASP A 214 12.38 3.06 17.15
CA ASP A 214 11.12 2.87 17.87
C ASP A 214 11.06 1.41 18.33
N ALA A 215 11.12 1.23 19.65
CA ALA A 215 11.06 -0.07 20.31
C ALA A 215 9.90 -0.93 19.80
N ASN A 216 8.72 -0.34 19.59
CA ASN A 216 7.53 -1.10 19.17
C ASN A 216 7.66 -1.63 17.74
N ASN A 217 8.20 -0.80 16.82
CA ASN A 217 8.45 -1.22 15.44
C ASN A 217 9.53 -2.29 15.36
N LEU A 218 10.55 -2.21 16.22
CA LEU A 218 11.61 -3.22 16.28
C LEU A 218 11.14 -4.53 16.86
N VAL A 219 10.26 -4.51 17.86
CA VAL A 219 9.69 -5.73 18.44
C VAL A 219 8.87 -6.48 17.39
N ASP A 220 7.94 -5.81 16.71
CA ASP A 220 7.18 -6.42 15.60
C ASP A 220 8.10 -6.88 14.46
N ALA A 221 9.11 -6.08 14.08
CA ALA A 221 10.01 -6.47 13.00
C ALA A 221 10.95 -7.63 13.36
N LEU A 222 11.53 -7.66 14.57
CA LEU A 222 12.66 -8.55 14.91
C LEU A 222 12.27 -9.75 15.79
N LEU A 223 11.20 -9.64 16.57
CA LEU A 223 10.81 -10.63 17.57
C LEU A 223 9.46 -11.29 17.27
N ASN A 224 8.83 -10.96 16.14
CA ASN A 224 7.60 -11.62 15.73
C ASN A 224 7.83 -13.14 15.57
N PRO A 225 6.99 -13.98 16.21
CA PRO A 225 7.20 -15.42 16.27
C PRO A 225 6.96 -16.11 14.92
N ARG A 226 6.23 -15.46 14.01
CA ARG A 226 5.90 -16.01 12.70
C ARG A 226 5.83 -14.88 11.69
N ASP A 227 6.89 -14.67 10.94
CA ASP A 227 6.86 -13.83 9.75
C ASP A 227 7.38 -14.60 8.53
N ARG A 228 6.92 -14.17 7.36
CA ARG A 228 7.32 -14.71 6.06
C ARG A 228 7.43 -13.57 5.08
N THR A 229 8.34 -13.69 4.13
CA THR A 229 8.52 -12.73 3.04
C THR A 229 8.12 -13.35 1.71
N TYR A 230 7.71 -12.52 0.78
CA TYR A 230 7.30 -12.90 -0.57
C TYR A 230 8.05 -12.02 -1.56
N SER A 231 8.91 -12.60 -2.40
CA SER A 231 9.39 -11.89 -3.59
C SER A 231 8.25 -11.66 -4.58
N VAL A 232 8.43 -10.78 -5.56
CA VAL A 232 7.42 -10.55 -6.61
C VAL A 232 6.97 -11.88 -7.26
N PRO A 233 7.86 -12.79 -7.71
CA PRO A 233 7.43 -14.08 -8.24
C PRO A 233 6.58 -14.90 -7.26
N GLN A 234 6.98 -14.98 -5.99
CA GLN A 234 6.27 -15.74 -4.95
C GLN A 234 4.91 -15.11 -4.62
N LEU A 235 4.79 -13.78 -4.69
CA LEU A 235 3.55 -13.05 -4.49
C LEU A 235 2.55 -13.40 -5.60
N TYR A 236 2.98 -13.40 -6.86
CA TYR A 236 2.12 -13.83 -7.96
C TYR A 236 1.66 -15.29 -7.78
N ASP A 237 2.58 -16.20 -7.46
CA ASP A 237 2.24 -17.60 -7.21
C ASP A 237 1.25 -17.74 -6.04
N PHE A 238 1.43 -16.94 -4.98
CA PHE A 238 0.54 -16.90 -3.82
C PHE A 238 -0.87 -16.39 -4.18
N VAL A 239 -0.98 -15.38 -5.03
CA VAL A 239 -2.29 -14.87 -5.49
C VAL A 239 -2.97 -15.88 -6.41
N GLU A 240 -2.27 -16.37 -7.44
CA GLU A 240 -2.83 -17.24 -8.47
C GLU A 240 -3.29 -18.59 -7.91
N ARG A 241 -2.52 -19.20 -6.99
CA ARG A 241 -2.89 -20.49 -6.38
C ARG A 241 -4.09 -20.42 -5.42
N ASN A 242 -4.56 -19.22 -5.09
CA ASN A 242 -5.74 -18.99 -4.25
C ASN A 242 -6.94 -18.50 -5.07
N ASP A 243 -6.96 -18.75 -6.38
CA ASP A 243 -8.06 -18.41 -7.31
C ASP A 243 -8.36 -16.90 -7.34
N LEU A 244 -7.32 -16.09 -7.16
CA LEU A 244 -7.36 -14.64 -7.24
C LEU A 244 -6.45 -14.15 -8.36
N LYS A 245 -6.64 -12.89 -8.77
CA LYS A 245 -5.91 -12.27 -9.87
C LYS A 245 -5.25 -10.97 -9.41
N PHE A 246 -3.95 -10.85 -9.62
CA PHE A 246 -3.23 -9.60 -9.39
C PHE A 246 -3.79 -8.52 -10.33
N ALA A 247 -4.19 -7.39 -9.75
CA ALA A 247 -4.74 -6.28 -10.50
C ALA A 247 -3.67 -5.25 -10.85
N ARG A 248 -3.06 -4.67 -9.82
CA ARG A 248 -2.01 -3.65 -9.93
C ARG A 248 -1.29 -3.46 -8.61
N TRP A 249 -0.12 -2.85 -8.67
CA TRP A 249 0.51 -2.25 -7.49
C TRP A 249 -0.31 -1.04 -7.03
N TYR A 250 -0.38 -0.83 -5.72
CA TYR A 250 -0.98 0.37 -5.15
C TYR A 250 -0.11 1.60 -5.45
N TRP A 251 1.21 1.43 -5.39
CA TRP A 251 2.21 2.36 -5.94
C TRP A 251 3.00 1.64 -7.04
N GLN A 252 2.79 2.01 -8.29
CA GLN A 252 3.36 1.27 -9.42
C GLN A 252 4.73 1.77 -9.87
N ALA A 253 5.05 3.05 -9.69
CA ALA A 253 6.29 3.65 -10.18
C ALA A 253 7.57 2.90 -9.75
N PRO A 254 7.69 2.39 -8.50
CA PRO A 254 8.86 1.61 -8.12
C PRO A 254 9.05 0.31 -8.92
N TYR A 255 7.97 -0.26 -9.46
CA TYR A 255 7.96 -1.52 -10.21
C TYR A 255 8.05 -1.33 -11.73
N LEU A 256 7.93 -0.10 -12.23
CA LEU A 256 7.98 0.17 -13.67
C LEU A 256 9.40 0.48 -14.14
N SER A 257 9.86 -0.21 -15.18
CA SER A 257 11.18 -0.01 -15.79
C SER A 257 11.31 1.33 -16.54
N GLN A 258 10.18 1.98 -16.80
CA GLN A 258 10.07 3.31 -17.40
C GLN A 258 10.19 4.44 -16.37
N CYS A 259 10.29 4.08 -15.08
CA CYS A 259 10.29 5.02 -13.97
C CYS A 259 11.65 5.12 -13.28
N GLY A 260 12.17 6.35 -13.22
CA GLY A 260 13.45 6.69 -12.58
C GLY A 260 14.67 6.39 -13.44
N ALA A 261 15.84 6.42 -12.81
CA ALA A 261 17.14 6.40 -13.50
C ALA A 261 17.37 5.11 -14.32
N ILE A 262 16.70 4.01 -13.96
CA ILE A 262 16.78 2.73 -14.67
C ILE A 262 16.39 2.85 -16.16
N SER A 263 15.45 3.76 -16.46
CA SER A 263 14.93 3.98 -17.82
C SER A 263 15.96 4.56 -18.79
N GLU A 264 17.02 5.19 -18.27
CA GLU A 264 18.12 5.79 -19.04
C GLU A 264 19.38 4.91 -19.05
N THR A 265 19.31 3.72 -18.45
CA THR A 265 20.46 2.80 -18.41
C THR A 265 20.62 2.01 -19.70
N PRO A 266 21.82 1.48 -20.00
CA PRO A 266 22.02 0.53 -21.10
C PRO A 266 21.18 -0.76 -21.01
N HIS A 267 20.57 -1.06 -19.86
CA HIS A 267 19.68 -2.20 -19.66
C HIS A 267 18.21 -1.90 -19.99
N ALA A 268 17.81 -0.65 -20.18
CA ALA A 268 16.41 -0.28 -20.43
C ALA A 268 15.78 -1.02 -21.62
N PRO A 269 16.45 -1.18 -22.79
CA PRO A 269 15.88 -1.96 -23.90
C PRO A 269 15.68 -3.44 -23.57
N ARG A 270 16.53 -4.02 -22.71
CA ARG A 270 16.39 -5.42 -22.27
C ARG A 270 15.22 -5.56 -21.31
N LEU A 271 15.05 -4.62 -20.38
CA LEU A 271 13.91 -4.60 -19.46
C LEU A 271 12.59 -4.43 -20.23
N ALA A 272 12.53 -3.52 -21.20
CA ALA A 272 11.34 -3.30 -22.01
C ALA A 272 10.91 -4.53 -22.84
N ALA A 273 11.84 -5.44 -23.15
CA ALA A 273 11.56 -6.68 -23.87
C ALA A 273 11.03 -7.82 -22.98
N LEU A 274 11.05 -7.66 -21.65
CA LEU A 274 10.55 -8.66 -20.71
C LEU A 274 9.02 -8.61 -20.59
N SER A 275 8.43 -9.73 -20.16
CA SER A 275 7.03 -9.76 -19.71
C SER A 275 6.81 -8.78 -18.56
N GLU A 276 5.58 -8.30 -18.37
CA GLU A 276 5.24 -7.37 -17.28
C GLU A 276 5.65 -7.92 -15.90
N ARG A 277 5.35 -9.19 -15.62
CA ARG A 277 5.72 -9.87 -14.36
C ARG A 277 7.25 -9.94 -14.18
N ASP A 278 7.99 -10.20 -15.25
CA ASP A 278 9.44 -10.24 -15.20
C ASP A 278 10.04 -8.84 -15.02
N GLN A 279 9.44 -7.80 -15.62
CA GLN A 279 9.84 -6.42 -15.36
C GLN A 279 9.68 -6.08 -13.87
N TYR A 280 8.54 -6.39 -13.26
CA TYR A 280 8.34 -6.14 -11.83
C TYR A 280 9.35 -6.89 -10.96
N THR A 281 9.68 -8.13 -11.33
CA THR A 281 10.72 -8.93 -10.66
C THR A 281 12.09 -8.28 -10.76
N GLN A 282 12.48 -7.81 -11.95
CA GLN A 282 13.75 -7.10 -12.12
C GLN A 282 13.77 -5.78 -11.35
N MET A 283 12.64 -5.08 -11.30
CA MET A 283 12.52 -3.82 -10.59
C MET A 283 12.58 -3.99 -9.08
N GLU A 284 12.01 -5.06 -8.51
CA GLU A 284 12.20 -5.40 -7.09
C GLU A 284 13.70 -5.55 -6.76
N LEU A 285 14.45 -6.29 -7.58
CA LEU A 285 15.89 -6.49 -7.42
C LEU A 285 16.68 -5.20 -7.58
N TRP A 286 16.38 -4.41 -8.62
CA TRP A 286 17.04 -3.13 -8.89
C TRP A 286 16.84 -2.12 -7.75
N ARG A 287 15.62 -2.08 -7.21
CA ARG A 287 15.25 -1.15 -6.15
C ARG A 287 15.85 -1.57 -4.81
N GLY A 288 15.86 -2.86 -4.49
CA GLY A 288 16.57 -3.46 -3.35
C GLY A 288 16.12 -3.06 -1.95
N LEU A 289 15.46 -1.91 -1.77
CA LEU A 289 15.03 -1.35 -0.50
C LEU A 289 13.50 -1.44 -0.27
N MET A 290 12.78 -2.13 -1.15
CA MET A 290 11.36 -2.42 -0.92
C MET A 290 11.24 -3.32 0.31
N THR A 291 10.64 -2.83 1.38
CA THR A 291 10.41 -3.60 2.61
C THR A 291 9.07 -4.33 2.57
N ASN A 292 8.10 -3.79 1.83
CA ASN A 292 6.76 -4.34 1.68
C ASN A 292 6.30 -4.24 0.22
N HIS A 293 5.34 -5.09 -0.13
CA HIS A 293 4.58 -5.08 -1.37
C HIS A 293 3.14 -4.67 -1.08
N ASP A 294 2.69 -3.59 -1.70
CA ASP A 294 1.33 -3.05 -1.57
C ASP A 294 0.61 -3.16 -2.90
N PHE A 295 -0.45 -3.96 -2.95
CA PHE A 295 -1.06 -4.37 -4.22
C PHE A 295 -2.54 -4.67 -4.09
N LEU A 296 -3.22 -4.55 -5.24
CA LEU A 296 -4.63 -4.81 -5.40
C LEU A 296 -4.84 -6.16 -6.08
N VAL A 297 -5.85 -6.88 -5.62
CA VAL A 297 -6.23 -8.21 -6.09
C VAL A 297 -7.73 -8.25 -6.31
N TYR A 298 -8.15 -8.92 -7.37
CA TYR A 298 -9.55 -9.19 -7.67
C TYR A 298 -9.82 -10.69 -7.61
N ARG A 299 -11.10 -11.05 -7.56
CA ARG A 299 -11.52 -12.42 -7.83
C ARG A 299 -11.14 -12.82 -9.25
N ASN A 300 -10.69 -14.05 -9.45
CA ASN A 300 -10.32 -14.53 -10.78
C ASN A 300 -11.55 -14.68 -11.72
N ASP A 301 -12.75 -14.85 -11.16
CA ASP A 301 -14.04 -14.90 -11.86
C ASP A 301 -14.77 -13.54 -11.92
N GLY A 302 -14.14 -12.46 -11.44
CA GLY A 302 -14.75 -11.14 -11.31
C GLY A 302 -14.81 -10.33 -12.61
N LYS A 303 -15.60 -9.26 -12.61
CA LYS A 303 -15.82 -8.39 -13.79
C LYS A 303 -14.85 -7.21 -13.91
N ASN A 304 -13.85 -7.13 -13.04
CA ASN A 304 -12.96 -5.98 -12.88
C ASN A 304 -11.83 -5.84 -13.93
N GLU A 305 -11.94 -6.44 -15.12
CA GLU A 305 -10.86 -6.50 -16.12
C GLU A 305 -10.60 -5.19 -16.91
N VAL A 306 -10.79 -4.02 -16.30
CA VAL A 306 -10.48 -2.75 -16.95
C VAL A 306 -9.03 -2.33 -16.66
N ARG A 307 -8.21 -2.30 -17.71
CA ARG A 307 -6.84 -1.76 -17.68
C ARG A 307 -6.80 -0.36 -18.29
N ILE A 308 -6.10 0.56 -17.61
CA ILE A 308 -5.79 1.87 -18.17
C ILE A 308 -4.79 1.67 -19.32
N ASN A 309 -5.15 2.13 -20.52
CA ASN A 309 -4.30 2.06 -21.71
C ASN A 309 -4.34 3.40 -22.47
N PHE A 310 -3.22 3.75 -23.10
CA PHE A 310 -3.00 4.95 -23.90
C PHE A 310 -2.76 4.67 -25.39
N ASP A 311 -2.73 3.40 -25.82
CA ASP A 311 -2.47 3.04 -27.22
C ASP A 311 -3.57 3.49 -28.20
N GLY A 312 -4.82 3.57 -27.73
CA GLY A 312 -5.97 3.98 -28.52
C GLY A 312 -6.46 5.39 -28.18
N GLU A 313 -7.29 5.99 -29.04
CA GLU A 313 -7.77 7.37 -28.87
C GLU A 313 -8.69 7.60 -27.66
N GLN A 314 -9.14 6.54 -26.98
CA GLN A 314 -10.06 6.65 -25.84
C GLN A 314 -9.46 7.41 -24.65
N TYR A 315 -8.12 7.49 -24.55
CA TYR A 315 -7.45 8.18 -23.45
C TYR A 315 -7.90 9.65 -23.33
N VAL A 316 -8.28 10.30 -24.43
CA VAL A 316 -8.72 11.70 -24.41
C VAL A 316 -9.99 11.90 -23.55
N ARG A 317 -10.77 10.83 -23.30
CA ARG A 317 -11.97 10.85 -22.47
C ARG A 317 -11.69 10.62 -20.98
N TYR A 318 -10.49 10.15 -20.64
CA TYR A 318 -10.15 9.89 -19.24
C TYR A 318 -10.15 11.19 -18.46
N VAL A 319 -10.70 11.16 -17.25
CA VAL A 319 -10.66 12.28 -16.32
C VAL A 319 -9.49 12.09 -15.35
N PRO A 320 -8.36 12.81 -15.54
CA PRO A 320 -7.22 12.74 -14.61
C PRO A 320 -7.59 13.34 -13.26
N ILE A 321 -7.17 12.69 -12.18
CA ILE A 321 -7.32 13.16 -10.81
C ILE A 321 -5.93 13.16 -10.18
N ARG A 322 -5.48 14.32 -9.70
CA ARG A 322 -4.17 14.46 -9.02
C ARG A 322 -4.15 13.63 -7.74
N ARG A 323 -3.03 12.97 -7.48
CA ARG A 323 -2.78 12.32 -6.20
C ARG A 323 -2.46 13.39 -5.16
N ALA A 324 -3.08 13.30 -3.98
CA ALA A 324 -2.91 14.26 -2.89
C ALA A 324 -1.45 14.37 -2.39
N TRP A 325 -0.67 13.32 -2.63
CA TRP A 325 0.72 13.21 -2.22
C TRP A 325 1.72 13.75 -3.24
N THR A 326 1.25 14.26 -4.38
CA THR A 326 2.11 14.87 -5.38
C THR A 326 2.40 16.33 -5.03
N MET A 327 3.69 16.64 -4.89
CA MET A 327 4.20 18.00 -4.82
C MET A 327 4.84 18.42 -6.14
N CYS A 328 4.67 19.68 -6.51
CA CYS A 328 5.44 20.32 -7.57
C CYS A 328 6.52 21.20 -6.94
N VAL A 329 7.76 20.70 -6.93
CA VAL A 329 8.94 21.44 -6.43
C VAL A 329 9.38 22.44 -7.51
N GLN A 330 9.68 23.67 -7.11
CA GLN A 330 10.09 24.75 -8.02
C GLN A 330 11.49 25.30 -7.74
N ASP A 331 12.16 24.77 -6.72
CA ASP A 331 13.51 25.15 -6.33
C ASP A 331 14.54 24.16 -6.88
N GLN A 332 15.75 24.65 -7.19
CA GLN A 332 16.89 23.83 -7.66
C GLN A 332 16.56 22.91 -8.85
N LEU A 333 15.89 23.47 -9.85
CA LEU A 333 15.39 22.73 -11.00
C LEU A 333 16.51 22.34 -11.99
N PRO A 334 16.39 21.17 -12.65
CA PRO A 334 17.21 20.86 -13.82
C PRO A 334 17.07 21.91 -14.93
N PRO A 335 18.09 22.11 -15.78
CA PRO A 335 17.99 23.05 -16.91
C PRO A 335 16.77 22.76 -17.79
N GLY A 336 15.95 23.80 -18.03
CA GLY A 336 14.76 23.72 -18.88
C GLY A 336 13.48 23.24 -18.17
N ALA A 337 13.55 22.86 -16.89
CA ALA A 337 12.35 22.53 -16.11
C ALA A 337 11.72 23.77 -15.47
N ALA A 338 10.39 23.81 -15.45
CA ALA A 338 9.58 24.79 -14.72
C ALA A 338 9.04 24.24 -13.38
N GLY A 339 9.21 22.93 -13.16
CA GLY A 339 8.93 22.24 -11.91
C GLY A 339 9.39 20.79 -11.96
N VAL A 340 9.40 20.14 -10.79
CA VAL A 340 9.62 18.70 -10.64
C VAL A 340 8.47 18.12 -9.82
N LEU A 341 7.71 17.21 -10.40
CA LEU A 341 6.66 16.49 -9.70
C LEU A 341 7.28 15.33 -8.90
N VAL A 342 6.99 15.28 -7.61
CA VAL A 342 7.45 14.24 -6.69
C VAL A 342 6.24 13.72 -5.94
N ASN A 343 6.02 12.40 -5.97
CA ASN A 343 5.05 11.79 -5.07
C ASN A 343 5.76 11.45 -3.74
N GLN A 344 5.30 12.08 -2.66
CA GLN A 344 5.90 11.96 -1.33
C GLN A 344 5.76 10.57 -0.70
N THR A 345 4.93 9.68 -1.26
CA THR A 345 4.84 8.29 -0.79
C THR A 345 6.00 7.43 -1.28
N HIS A 346 6.75 7.88 -2.29
CA HIS A 346 7.84 7.08 -2.86
C HIS A 346 9.09 7.08 -1.97
N LEU A 347 9.65 5.89 -1.78
CA LEU A 347 10.92 5.70 -1.09
C LEU A 347 12.13 6.16 -1.92
N PHE A 348 12.05 6.04 -3.25
CA PHE A 348 13.19 6.19 -4.15
C PHE A 348 13.26 7.60 -4.73
N ASN A 349 14.38 8.28 -4.48
CA ASN A 349 14.57 9.69 -4.84
C ASN A 349 14.75 9.94 -6.33
N ASP A 350 14.90 8.91 -7.16
CA ASP A 350 14.94 9.02 -8.62
C ASP A 350 13.54 8.94 -9.25
N LEU A 351 12.48 8.69 -8.47
CA LEU A 351 11.09 8.66 -8.94
C LEU A 351 10.49 10.07 -8.94
N PHE A 352 10.93 10.89 -9.89
CA PHE A 352 10.42 12.25 -10.10
C PHE A 352 10.15 12.53 -11.59
N VAL A 353 9.29 13.50 -11.87
CA VAL A 353 8.95 13.92 -13.23
C VAL A 353 9.30 15.39 -13.41
N PRO A 354 10.42 15.72 -14.06
CA PRO A 354 10.67 17.09 -14.52
C PRO A 354 9.59 17.48 -15.53
N VAL A 355 9.08 18.69 -15.40
CA VAL A 355 8.08 19.27 -16.30
C VAL A 355 8.57 20.61 -16.83
N ASN A 356 8.39 20.85 -18.13
CA ASN A 356 8.58 22.17 -18.72
C ASN A 356 7.37 23.08 -18.41
N GLU A 357 7.41 24.34 -18.88
CA GLU A 357 6.36 25.32 -18.61
C GLU A 357 4.98 24.87 -19.13
N GLN A 358 4.91 24.30 -20.34
CA GLN A 358 3.65 23.82 -20.91
C GLN A 358 3.11 22.59 -20.17
N GLU A 359 3.96 21.62 -19.85
CA GLU A 359 3.60 20.42 -19.09
C GLU A 359 3.12 20.79 -17.68
N LYS A 360 3.76 21.76 -17.03
CA LYS A 360 3.34 22.30 -15.74
C LYS A 360 1.94 22.91 -15.83
N GLN A 361 1.67 23.73 -16.86
CA GLN A 361 0.34 24.30 -17.08
C GLN A 361 -0.73 23.22 -17.29
N VAL A 362 -0.43 22.16 -18.06
CA VAL A 362 -1.34 21.02 -18.22
C VAL A 362 -1.59 20.32 -16.87
N TYR A 363 -0.54 20.06 -16.09
CA TYR A 363 -0.67 19.43 -14.77
C TYR A 363 -1.48 20.28 -13.79
N GLU A 364 -1.24 21.60 -13.75
CA GLU A 364 -1.99 22.54 -12.90
C GLU A 364 -3.46 22.66 -13.32
N ALA A 365 -3.77 22.47 -14.60
CA ALA A 365 -5.13 22.43 -15.11
C ALA A 365 -5.92 21.16 -14.72
N ILE A 366 -5.28 20.12 -14.16
CA ILE A 366 -5.95 18.90 -13.69
C ILE A 366 -6.77 19.22 -12.44
N ASP A 367 -8.10 19.24 -12.57
CA ASP A 367 -9.04 19.53 -11.49
C ASP A 367 -9.81 18.30 -11.00
N GLY A 368 -9.55 17.13 -11.59
CA GLY A 368 -10.28 15.91 -11.30
C GLY A 368 -11.64 15.81 -12.00
N ARG A 369 -12.07 16.80 -12.80
CA ARG A 369 -13.44 16.88 -13.34
C ARG A 369 -13.45 16.88 -14.86
N ARG A 370 -12.55 17.64 -15.48
CA ARG A 370 -12.40 17.71 -16.94
C ARG A 370 -11.66 16.49 -17.46
N ASN A 371 -12.04 16.02 -18.65
CA ASN A 371 -11.30 14.97 -19.34
C ASN A 371 -10.02 15.53 -20.00
N ILE A 372 -9.16 14.64 -20.49
CA ILE A 372 -7.90 15.02 -21.14
C ILE A 372 -8.14 15.96 -22.33
N ALA A 373 -9.15 15.72 -23.17
CA ALA A 373 -9.47 16.58 -24.32
C ALA A 373 -9.78 18.03 -23.89
N GLU A 374 -10.66 18.19 -22.90
CA GLU A 374 -11.05 19.49 -22.36
C GLU A 374 -9.86 20.22 -21.71
N ILE A 375 -8.96 19.50 -21.02
CA ILE A 375 -7.75 20.10 -20.44
C ILE A 375 -6.82 20.61 -21.56
N VAL A 376 -6.60 19.79 -22.58
CA VAL A 376 -5.72 20.10 -23.71
C VAL A 376 -6.24 21.31 -24.51
N GLU A 377 -7.55 21.49 -24.63
CA GLU A 377 -8.14 22.68 -25.24
C GLU A 377 -7.83 23.97 -24.48
N THR A 378 -7.69 23.91 -23.16
CA THR A 378 -7.36 25.09 -22.34
C THR A 378 -5.89 25.48 -22.37
N VAL A 379 -4.98 24.55 -22.66
CA VAL A 379 -3.53 24.80 -22.71
C VAL A 379 -3.03 24.75 -24.15
N LYS A 380 -2.69 25.93 -24.70
CA LYS A 380 -2.28 26.07 -26.11
C LYS A 380 -1.10 25.16 -26.45
N TYR A 381 -1.19 24.50 -27.61
CA TYR A 381 -0.16 23.62 -28.16
C TYR A 381 0.17 22.38 -27.31
N SER A 382 -0.73 21.97 -26.39
CA SER A 382 -0.51 20.78 -25.55
C SER A 382 -0.88 19.45 -26.20
N SER A 383 -1.75 19.48 -27.23
CA SER A 383 -2.23 18.27 -27.92
C SER A 383 -1.13 17.33 -28.41
N PRO A 384 -0.01 17.80 -29.02
CA PRO A 384 1.04 16.91 -29.55
C PRO A 384 1.75 16.05 -28.51
N PHE A 385 1.79 16.46 -27.24
CA PHE A 385 2.49 15.72 -26.17
C PHE A 385 1.55 15.12 -25.12
N ALA A 386 0.23 15.38 -25.22
CA ALA A 386 -0.73 15.05 -24.17
C ALA A 386 -0.74 13.57 -23.79
N ARG A 387 -0.78 12.66 -24.79
CA ARG A 387 -0.77 11.21 -24.55
C ARG A 387 0.40 10.79 -23.66
N ASP A 388 1.62 11.11 -24.10
CA ASP A 388 2.85 10.69 -23.44
C ASP A 388 2.98 11.32 -22.06
N PHE A 389 2.53 12.57 -21.91
CA PHE A 389 2.56 13.26 -20.64
C PHE A 389 1.59 12.65 -19.62
N PHE A 390 0.32 12.42 -19.99
CA PHE A 390 -0.65 11.80 -19.08
C PHE A 390 -0.30 10.36 -18.74
N GLU A 391 0.25 9.60 -19.69
CA GLU A 391 0.77 8.26 -19.43
C GLU A 391 1.95 8.31 -18.44
N LYS A 392 2.89 9.24 -18.63
CA LYS A 392 4.02 9.45 -17.72
C LYS A 392 3.54 9.81 -16.31
N LEU A 393 2.58 10.73 -16.17
CA LEU A 393 2.00 11.10 -14.89
C LEU A 393 1.39 9.87 -14.18
N TRP A 394 0.70 9.00 -14.91
CA TRP A 394 0.12 7.79 -14.35
C TRP A 394 1.17 6.75 -13.95
N ARG A 395 2.14 6.48 -14.83
CA ARG A 395 3.26 5.56 -14.52
C ARG A 395 4.01 5.97 -13.25
N TYR A 396 4.19 7.28 -13.03
CA TYR A 396 4.88 7.81 -11.85
C TYR A 396 3.98 8.00 -10.60
N ASP A 397 2.75 7.48 -10.60
CA ASP A 397 1.76 7.65 -9.52
C ASP A 397 1.46 9.12 -9.18
N GLN A 398 1.46 10.01 -10.19
CA GLN A 398 1.11 11.43 -10.00
C GLN A 398 -0.39 11.68 -10.19
N VAL A 399 -1.03 10.85 -11.01
CA VAL A 399 -2.46 10.90 -11.28
C VAL A 399 -3.07 9.50 -11.33
N VAL A 400 -4.36 9.42 -11.04
CA VAL A 400 -5.22 8.28 -11.44
C VAL A 400 -6.27 8.78 -12.42
N PHE A 401 -7.01 7.87 -13.05
CA PHE A 401 -8.05 8.23 -14.00
C PHE A 401 -9.40 7.66 -13.62
N ASN A 402 -10.41 8.50 -13.79
CA ASN A 402 -11.79 8.07 -13.90
C ASN A 402 -12.14 7.80 -15.37
N LEU A 403 -12.54 6.56 -15.66
CA LEU A 403 -12.93 6.03 -16.97
C LEU A 403 -14.46 5.87 -17.09
N SER A 404 -15.23 6.13 -16.03
CA SER A 404 -16.69 5.94 -16.02
C SER A 404 -17.48 6.93 -16.86
N ARG A 405 -16.85 8.01 -17.32
CA ARG A 405 -17.48 9.02 -18.18
C ARG A 405 -17.23 8.66 -19.64
N GLU A 406 -18.25 8.13 -20.30
CA GLU A 406 -18.26 7.84 -21.75
C GLU A 406 -18.49 9.08 -22.61
#